data_AF-A0A1W9J182-F1
#
_entry.id   AF-A0A1W9J182-F1
#
_cell.length_a   1.000
_cell.length_b   1.000
_cell.length_c   1.000
_cell.angle_alpha   90.00
_cell.angle_beta   90.00
_cell.angle_gamma   90.00
#
_symmetry.space_group_name_H-M   'P 1'
#
loop_
_entity.id
_entity.type
_entity.pdbx_description
1 polymer ?
#
loop_
_entity_poly.entity_id
_entity_poly.type
_entity_poly.pdbx_seq_one_letter_code
_entity_poly.pdbx_strand_id
1 'polypeptide(L)'
;MAIAQSIGADRSVDAGHSVKDFWKMVRRRRSVIFAVVSMIAVVGLATAFLWPPVYRSKATILIEEQEIPTDLVRSTITSYADQRIETIKQQVMSRASLWRIVEQYGLYQRLRKGSPTEEILQQFVKDIQIEVINVKVVDKRTQTPTQATIAFTLAYDGETPDLAQKVTNELTDLFLGENLKSRERHAQQTTAFLKQEAGNLARHIEALEGKISAVKQKADGALPELTQLNMQIMNQADRELIDVDRDIRSLEERKAFLEGELATLKPNTPMIAASGERIFDSGERLKALRAQYASASGYLSEDHPDIIKMKQELASLERDTGAEAQGDDVPKRLEGEKAALAAMLERYGADHPDIARAKQTIAALERELAQLAKQPPKRPFFKPENPAYINIQSQLASTTASLGALRQTKISLKKRAGEMARRVERLPEVEPEYLDLMRDRENAVRKHQEITSRLMEAQVSEGLEVQRKGERFSLIDPADLPERTERPNRPVILILTGLLAVVGGVGAGAAAEQLDETIRTPHQLSLAAGMAPLAVIRYLPMEEEVLDVIRRRRYWRWAGAGAVVVGAVVAHYLWLPLDIVWFAALRKLGLA
;
A
#
# COMPACT_ATOMS: atom_id res chain seq x y z
N MET A 1 -66.08 12.21 107.19
CA MET A 1 -67.04 12.36 106.07
C MET A 1 -66.42 13.39 105.12
N ALA A 2 -65.65 12.95 104.13
CA ALA A 2 -66.11 12.60 102.77
C ALA A 2 -66.52 13.89 102.03
N ILE A 3 -65.89 14.32 100.94
CA ILE A 3 -65.75 13.68 99.60
C ILE A 3 -64.61 14.46 98.90
N ALA A 4 -63.45 13.88 98.55
CA ALA A 4 -63.15 13.11 97.34
C ALA A 4 -63.56 13.78 96.01
N GLN A 5 -62.66 14.55 95.37
CA GLN A 5 -62.45 14.59 93.91
C GLN A 5 -61.46 15.70 93.52
N SER A 6 -60.25 15.29 93.10
CA SER A 6 -59.42 15.97 92.09
C SER A 6 -58.14 15.15 91.88
N ILE A 7 -58.32 13.90 91.47
CA ILE A 7 -57.27 13.13 90.80
C ILE A 7 -57.36 13.53 89.34
N GLY A 8 -56.32 14.16 88.81
CA GLY A 8 -56.23 14.49 87.40
C GLY A 8 -55.32 15.68 87.12
N ALA A 9 -54.01 15.49 87.21
CA ALA A 9 -53.07 16.32 86.46
C ALA A 9 -51.72 15.59 86.34
N ASP A 10 -51.46 15.17 85.11
CA ASP A 10 -50.15 15.19 84.47
C ASP A 10 -49.11 14.15 84.90
N ARG A 11 -49.29 12.93 84.38
CA ARG A 11 -48.17 12.08 83.97
C ARG A 11 -48.01 12.19 82.46
N SER A 12 -47.38 13.27 82.01
CA SER A 12 -46.69 13.30 80.73
C SER A 12 -45.23 13.63 81.01
N VAL A 13 -44.39 12.60 80.86
CA VAL A 13 -42.93 12.74 80.81
C VAL A 13 -42.62 13.36 79.46
N ASP A 14 -42.81 14.67 79.34
CA ASP A 14 -42.26 15.43 78.21
C ASP A 14 -40.82 15.79 78.58
N ALA A 15 -39.91 14.87 78.26
CA ALA A 15 -38.49 15.15 78.04
C ALA A 15 -38.30 16.00 76.76
N GLY A 16 -39.15 17.00 76.56
CA GLY A 16 -39.03 18.00 75.51
C GLY A 16 -38.45 19.26 76.13
N HIS A 17 -37.17 19.54 75.88
CA HIS A 17 -36.59 20.84 76.21
C HIS A 17 -37.50 21.96 75.66
N SER A 18 -38.19 22.66 76.56
CA SER A 18 -39.12 23.73 76.17
C SER A 18 -38.34 24.87 75.51
N VAL A 19 -38.91 25.51 74.48
CA VAL A 19 -38.35 26.71 73.82
C VAL A 19 -37.98 27.80 74.84
N LYS A 20 -38.71 27.87 75.96
CA LYS A 20 -38.42 28.78 77.08
C LYS A 20 -37.09 28.47 77.78
N ASP A 21 -36.66 27.22 77.84
CA ASP A 21 -35.39 26.83 78.46
C ASP A 21 -34.20 27.07 77.52
N PHE A 22 -34.39 26.91 76.21
CA PHE A 22 -33.42 27.35 75.21
C PHE A 22 -33.18 28.87 75.28
N TRP A 23 -34.23 29.68 75.43
CA TRP A 23 -34.09 31.13 75.57
C TRP A 23 -33.35 31.55 76.86
N LYS A 24 -33.59 30.83 77.97
CA LYS A 24 -32.87 31.04 79.22
C LYS A 24 -31.38 30.67 79.08
N MET A 25 -31.07 29.55 78.42
CA MET A 25 -29.70 29.12 78.11
C MET A 25 -28.97 30.20 77.32
N VAL A 26 -29.55 30.68 76.22
CA VAL A 26 -28.96 31.74 75.38
C VAL A 26 -28.73 33.02 76.20
N ARG A 27 -29.68 33.44 77.03
CA ARG A 27 -29.54 34.66 77.85
C ARG A 27 -28.46 34.54 78.93
N ARG A 28 -28.24 33.33 79.47
CA ARG A 28 -27.24 33.03 80.51
C ARG A 28 -25.83 32.96 79.94
N ARG A 29 -25.65 32.23 78.85
CA ARG A 29 -24.35 31.96 78.23
C ARG A 29 -24.01 32.89 77.05
N ARG A 30 -24.78 33.96 76.87
CA ARG A 30 -24.58 34.95 75.78
C ARG A 30 -23.13 35.40 75.60
N SER A 31 -22.33 35.55 76.65
CA SER A 31 -20.92 35.96 76.51
C SER A 31 -20.06 34.89 75.82
N VAL A 32 -20.30 33.61 76.11
CA VAL A 32 -19.61 32.48 75.45
C VAL A 32 -20.06 32.37 74.00
N ILE A 33 -21.38 32.46 73.77
CA ILE A 33 -21.97 32.44 72.42
C ILE A 33 -21.39 33.59 71.59
N PHE A 34 -21.42 34.82 72.09
CA PHE A 34 -20.87 35.99 71.38
C PHE A 34 -19.36 35.89 71.15
N ALA A 35 -18.59 35.39 72.11
CA ALA A 35 -17.14 35.22 71.95
C ALA A 35 -16.80 34.22 70.83
N VAL A 36 -17.49 33.07 70.80
CA VAL A 36 -17.27 32.03 69.78
C VAL A 36 -17.76 32.49 68.40
N VAL A 37 -18.94 33.12 68.32
CA VAL A 37 -19.45 33.72 67.07
C VAL A 37 -18.45 34.74 66.53
N SER A 38 -17.95 35.64 67.38
CA SER A 38 -16.99 36.68 66.97
C SER A 38 -15.68 36.07 66.50
N MET A 39 -15.18 35.04 67.19
CA MET A 39 -13.95 34.35 66.80
C MET A 39 -14.10 33.67 65.42
N ILE A 40 -15.17 32.93 65.20
CA ILE A 40 -15.44 32.26 63.92
C ILE A 40 -15.67 33.28 62.81
N ALA A 41 -16.37 34.39 63.09
CA ALA A 41 -16.59 35.45 62.13
C ALA A 41 -15.28 36.16 61.72
N VAL A 42 -14.38 36.44 62.68
CA VAL A 42 -13.06 37.02 62.39
C VAL A 42 -12.20 36.07 61.56
N VAL A 43 -12.17 34.78 61.90
CA VAL A 43 -11.45 33.76 61.12
C VAL A 43 -12.05 33.59 59.72
N GLY A 44 -13.37 33.62 59.61
CA GLY A 44 -14.09 33.54 58.32
C GLY A 44 -13.81 34.75 57.43
N LEU A 45 -13.82 35.95 58.01
CA LEU A 45 -13.47 37.19 57.32
C LEU A 45 -12.01 37.18 56.88
N ALA A 46 -11.09 36.80 57.77
CA ALA A 46 -9.68 36.66 57.43
C ALA A 46 -9.49 35.69 56.26
N THR A 47 -10.10 34.50 56.32
CA THR A 47 -10.03 33.51 55.24
C THR A 47 -10.61 34.04 53.93
N ALA A 48 -11.71 34.80 53.95
CA ALA A 48 -12.33 35.33 52.74
C ALA A 48 -11.48 36.37 52.00
N PHE A 49 -10.63 37.13 52.71
CA PHE A 49 -9.83 38.22 52.14
C PHE A 49 -8.33 37.90 52.00
N LEU A 50 -7.77 37.03 52.85
CA LEU A 50 -6.36 36.63 52.77
C LEU A 50 -6.11 35.56 51.70
N TRP A 51 -7.15 34.84 51.26
CA TRP A 51 -6.98 33.82 50.23
C TRP A 51 -6.72 34.49 48.86
N PRO A 52 -5.61 34.17 48.16
CA PRO A 52 -5.28 34.79 46.88
C PRO A 52 -6.44 34.75 45.87
N PRO A 53 -6.74 35.87 45.20
CA PRO A 53 -7.71 35.90 44.12
C PRO A 53 -7.18 35.16 42.90
N VAL A 54 -8.07 34.45 42.21
CA VAL A 54 -7.81 33.75 40.95
C VAL A 54 -8.76 34.31 39.91
N TYR A 55 -8.21 34.69 38.76
CA TYR A 55 -8.92 35.25 37.63
C TYR A 55 -8.92 34.25 36.48
N ARG A 56 -10.08 34.01 35.88
CA ARG A 56 -10.22 33.08 34.76
C ARG A 56 -10.44 33.85 33.47
N SER A 57 -9.59 33.65 32.48
CA SER A 57 -9.82 34.13 31.12
C SER A 57 -10.11 32.96 30.21
N LYS A 58 -11.10 33.09 29.32
CA LYS A 58 -11.55 32.04 28.41
C LYS A 58 -11.53 32.50 26.95
N ALA A 59 -11.19 31.59 26.05
CA ALA A 59 -11.26 31.79 24.60
C ALA A 59 -12.03 30.63 23.96
N THR A 60 -12.90 30.95 23.00
CA THR A 60 -13.75 29.96 22.31
C THR A 60 -13.26 29.75 20.88
N ILE A 61 -12.89 28.51 20.55
CA ILE A 61 -12.41 28.11 19.24
C ILE A 61 -13.48 27.25 18.55
N LEU A 62 -13.85 27.64 17.34
CA LEU A 62 -14.78 26.92 16.46
C LEU A 62 -14.05 26.03 15.49
N ILE A 63 -14.66 24.90 15.18
CA ILE A 63 -14.22 23.98 14.15
C ILE A 63 -15.06 24.30 12.91
N GLU A 64 -14.45 25.00 11.94
CA GLU A 64 -15.08 25.31 10.66
C GLU A 64 -14.93 24.11 9.71
N GLU A 65 -16.06 23.58 9.22
CA GLU A 65 -16.08 22.57 8.16
C GLU A 65 -15.51 23.13 6.84
N GLN A 66 -15.00 22.24 6.00
CA GLN A 66 -14.42 22.60 4.71
C GLN A 66 -15.48 23.23 3.75
N GLU A 67 -15.19 24.41 3.18
CA GLU A 67 -16.09 25.11 2.26
C GLU A 67 -16.25 24.42 0.88
N ILE A 68 -15.33 23.53 0.53
CA ILE A 68 -15.34 22.82 -0.77
C ILE A 68 -16.14 21.53 -0.63
N PRO A 69 -17.09 21.22 -1.56
CA PRO A 69 -17.86 19.98 -1.52
C PRO A 69 -16.95 18.75 -1.43
N THR A 70 -17.19 17.91 -0.42
CA THR A 70 -16.42 16.67 -0.13
C THR A 70 -16.43 15.65 -1.27
N ASP A 71 -17.33 15.83 -2.24
CA ASP A 71 -17.43 14.98 -3.43
C ASP A 71 -16.34 15.27 -4.48
N LEU A 72 -15.72 16.47 -4.43
CA LEU A 72 -14.67 16.87 -5.38
C LEU A 72 -13.26 16.49 -4.90
N VAL A 73 -13.03 16.44 -3.59
CA VAL A 73 -11.76 16.01 -2.99
C VAL A 73 -12.07 15.33 -1.65
N ARG A 74 -11.75 14.03 -1.55
CA ARG A 74 -11.91 13.29 -0.30
C ARG A 74 -10.69 13.53 0.58
N SER A 75 -10.91 14.05 1.79
CA SER A 75 -9.86 14.08 2.81
C SER A 75 -9.48 12.65 3.19
N THR A 76 -8.19 12.32 3.13
CA THR A 76 -7.65 11.06 3.66
C THR A 76 -7.59 11.05 5.19
N ILE A 77 -7.83 12.20 5.84
CA ILE A 77 -7.86 12.35 7.30
C ILE A 77 -9.32 12.18 7.76
N THR A 78 -9.62 11.01 8.33
CA THR A 78 -10.98 10.61 8.77
C THR A 78 -11.21 10.71 10.28
N SER A 79 -10.22 11.20 11.04
CA SER A 79 -10.33 11.28 12.51
C SER A 79 -11.41 12.27 12.94
N TYR A 80 -12.26 11.87 13.88
CA TYR A 80 -13.22 12.76 14.54
C TYR A 80 -12.48 13.92 15.23
N ALA A 81 -13.09 15.11 15.21
CA ALA A 81 -12.49 16.32 15.76
C ALA A 81 -11.99 16.13 17.21
N ASP A 82 -12.72 15.38 18.05
CA ASP A 82 -12.35 15.07 19.43
C ASP A 82 -10.99 14.41 19.59
N GLN A 83 -10.70 13.39 18.77
CA GLN A 83 -9.43 12.68 18.85
C GLN A 83 -8.26 13.59 18.47
N ARG A 84 -8.48 14.49 17.49
CA ARG A 84 -7.48 15.48 17.11
C ARG A 84 -7.26 16.51 18.21
N ILE A 85 -8.34 17.01 18.82
CA ILE A 85 -8.24 17.95 19.95
C ILE A 85 -7.42 17.34 21.08
N GLU A 86 -7.66 16.08 21.44
CA GLU A 86 -6.90 15.41 22.50
C GLU A 86 -5.43 15.21 22.10
N THR A 87 -5.15 14.87 20.84
CA THR A 87 -3.77 14.74 20.33
C THR A 87 -3.03 16.07 20.34
N ILE A 88 -3.67 17.14 19.86
CA ILE A 88 -3.12 18.50 19.88
C ILE A 88 -2.94 18.96 21.32
N LYS A 89 -3.90 18.68 22.21
CA LYS A 89 -3.79 18.95 23.63
C LYS A 89 -2.57 18.29 24.25
N GLN A 90 -2.31 17.00 23.98
CA GLN A 90 -1.10 16.33 24.48
C GLN A 90 0.19 17.00 23.98
N GLN A 91 0.19 17.44 22.72
CA GLN A 91 1.33 18.11 22.10
C GLN A 91 1.57 19.53 22.66
N VAL A 92 0.50 20.30 22.84
CA VAL A 92 0.52 21.64 23.42
C VAL A 92 0.86 21.60 24.91
N MET A 93 0.38 20.58 25.63
CA MET A 93 0.68 20.33 27.05
C MET A 93 2.04 19.68 27.29
N SER A 94 2.89 19.60 26.25
CA SER A 94 4.24 19.08 26.41
C SER A 94 5.09 19.99 27.28
N ARG A 95 6.02 19.39 28.03
CA ARG A 95 6.94 20.10 28.94
C ARG A 95 7.64 21.30 28.28
N ALA A 96 8.12 21.13 27.05
CA ALA A 96 8.83 22.18 26.33
C ALA A 96 7.91 23.38 26.00
N SER A 97 6.70 23.10 25.51
CA SER A 97 5.69 24.12 25.19
C SER A 97 5.23 24.87 26.43
N LEU A 98 4.88 24.14 27.49
CA LEU A 98 4.41 24.73 28.74
C LEU A 98 5.50 25.55 29.43
N TRP A 99 6.74 25.04 29.48
CA TRP A 99 7.85 25.77 30.08
C TRP A 99 8.15 27.07 29.34
N ARG A 100 8.07 27.08 28.00
CA ARG A 100 8.25 28.30 27.20
C ARG A 100 7.26 29.40 27.62
N ILE A 101 5.99 29.05 27.79
CA ILE A 101 4.94 30.01 28.20
C ILE A 101 5.18 30.49 29.64
N VAL A 102 5.48 29.55 30.54
CA VAL A 102 5.80 29.86 31.93
C VAL A 102 6.96 30.86 32.01
N GLU A 103 8.04 30.62 31.27
CA GLU A 103 9.22 31.49 31.22
C GLU A 103 8.93 32.86 30.60
N GLN A 104 8.28 32.89 29.43
CA GLN A 104 7.95 34.10 28.67
C GLN A 104 7.10 35.10 29.47
N TYR A 105 6.10 34.61 30.22
CA TYR A 105 5.21 35.45 31.02
C TYR A 105 5.60 35.53 32.50
N GLY A 106 6.72 34.93 32.90
CA GLY A 106 7.24 34.99 34.27
C GLY A 106 6.27 34.40 35.31
N LEU A 107 5.55 33.34 34.96
CA LEU A 107 4.52 32.73 35.81
C LEU A 107 5.11 32.07 37.05
N TYR A 108 4.31 32.01 38.13
CA TYR A 108 4.63 31.30 39.39
C TYR A 108 5.92 31.75 40.09
N GLN A 109 6.21 33.05 40.12
CA GLN A 109 7.46 33.60 40.69
C GLN A 109 7.72 33.15 42.15
N ARG A 110 6.66 32.93 42.93
CA ARG A 110 6.77 32.46 44.32
C ARG A 110 7.18 31.00 44.40
N LEU A 111 6.59 30.12 43.60
CA LEU A 111 6.97 28.69 43.54
C LEU A 111 8.38 28.50 42.98
N ARG A 112 8.79 29.31 41.99
CA ARG A 112 10.15 29.21 41.39
C ARG A 112 11.30 29.30 42.39
N LYS A 113 11.10 29.93 43.55
CA LYS A 113 12.15 30.11 44.56
C LYS A 113 12.40 28.87 45.42
N GLY A 114 11.47 27.91 45.45
CA GLY A 114 11.55 26.77 46.36
C GLY A 114 11.09 25.42 45.79
N SER A 115 10.44 25.41 44.61
CA SER A 115 9.89 24.22 43.99
C SER A 115 10.70 23.79 42.76
N PRO A 116 10.82 22.48 42.49
CA PRO A 116 11.37 21.97 41.25
C PRO A 116 10.48 22.35 40.05
N THR A 117 11.07 22.43 38.87
CA THR A 117 10.39 22.73 37.60
C THR A 117 9.14 21.88 37.36
N GLU A 118 9.17 20.60 37.77
CA GLU A 118 8.05 19.67 37.58
C GLU A 118 6.80 20.08 38.35
N GLU A 119 6.95 20.54 39.59
CA GLU A 119 5.83 20.99 40.41
C GLU A 119 5.16 22.24 39.81
N ILE A 120 5.97 23.13 39.23
CA ILE A 120 5.48 24.34 38.54
C ILE A 120 4.66 23.96 37.31
N LEU A 121 5.13 22.97 36.54
CA LEU A 121 4.41 22.50 35.35
C LEU A 121 3.12 21.76 35.71
N GLN A 122 3.12 20.95 36.76
CA GLN A 122 1.90 20.31 37.26
C GLN A 122 0.87 21.34 37.71
N GLN A 123 1.31 22.41 38.38
CA GLN A 123 0.44 23.52 38.75
C GLN A 123 -0.09 24.24 37.51
N PHE A 124 0.76 24.51 36.51
CA PHE A 124 0.34 25.13 35.26
C PHE A 124 -0.70 24.31 34.49
N VAL A 125 -0.51 22.99 34.40
CA VAL A 125 -1.50 22.08 33.78
C VAL A 125 -2.84 22.13 34.53
N LYS A 126 -2.80 22.17 35.87
CA LYS A 126 -4.01 22.23 36.70
C LYS A 126 -4.79 23.54 36.53
N ASP A 127 -4.08 24.62 36.23
CA ASP A 127 -4.67 25.95 36.02
C ASP A 127 -5.23 26.11 34.60
N ILE A 128 -4.95 25.19 33.67
CA ILE A 128 -5.53 25.17 32.32
C ILE A 128 -6.76 24.24 32.28
N GLN A 129 -7.84 24.73 31.70
CA GLN A 129 -9.09 24.00 31.52
C GLN A 129 -9.50 23.99 30.05
N ILE A 130 -9.88 22.81 29.54
CA ILE A 130 -10.34 22.64 28.16
C ILE A 130 -11.68 21.92 28.20
N GLU A 131 -12.71 22.57 27.66
CA GLU A 131 -14.06 22.04 27.61
C GLU A 131 -14.53 21.94 26.16
N VAL A 132 -14.86 20.73 25.70
CA VAL A 132 -15.41 20.49 24.36
C VAL A 132 -16.93 20.63 24.36
N ILE A 133 -17.49 21.26 23.33
CA ILE A 133 -18.92 21.48 23.16
C ILE A 133 -19.45 20.50 22.11
N ASN A 134 -20.09 19.43 22.60
CA ASN A 134 -20.61 18.35 21.76
C ASN A 134 -22.09 18.59 21.45
N VAL A 135 -22.46 18.54 20.17
CA VAL A 135 -23.84 18.67 19.69
C VAL A 135 -24.25 17.39 18.97
N LYS A 136 -25.51 16.96 19.14
CA LYS A 136 -26.04 15.82 18.38
C LYS A 136 -26.38 16.31 16.97
N VAL A 137 -25.61 15.86 15.98
CA VAL A 137 -25.80 16.18 14.57
C VAL A 137 -26.26 14.91 13.85
N VAL A 138 -27.25 15.02 12.98
CA VAL A 138 -27.65 13.89 12.12
C VAL A 138 -26.74 13.89 10.91
N ASP A 139 -25.92 12.85 10.76
CA ASP A 139 -25.06 12.69 9.59
C ASP A 139 -25.95 12.52 8.35
N LYS A 140 -25.79 13.41 7.36
CA LYS A 140 -26.61 13.46 6.13
C LYS A 140 -26.49 12.17 5.30
N ARG A 141 -25.40 11.41 5.47
CA ARG A 141 -25.12 10.20 4.70
C ARG A 141 -25.70 8.94 5.34
N THR A 142 -25.65 8.85 6.66
CA THR A 142 -26.04 7.65 7.42
C THR A 142 -27.39 7.79 8.11
N GLN A 143 -27.93 9.02 8.18
CA GLN A 143 -29.17 9.38 8.89
C GLN A 143 -29.17 8.99 10.38
N THR A 144 -27.99 8.67 10.94
CA THR A 144 -27.85 8.35 12.35
C THR A 144 -27.43 9.60 13.13
N PRO A 145 -28.02 9.84 14.31
CA PRO A 145 -27.59 10.91 15.19
C PRO A 145 -26.20 10.58 15.74
N THR A 146 -25.20 11.38 15.36
CA THR A 146 -23.82 11.27 15.80
C THR A 146 -23.47 12.50 16.65
N GLN A 147 -22.66 12.35 17.70
CA GLN A 147 -22.17 13.52 18.45
C GLN A 147 -21.04 14.15 17.64
N ALA A 148 -21.19 15.43 17.29
CA ALA A 148 -20.17 16.21 16.61
C ALA A 148 -19.73 17.35 17.54
N THR A 149 -18.42 17.52 17.66
CA THR A 149 -17.84 18.60 18.44
C THR A 149 -17.65 19.80 17.54
N ILE A 150 -18.35 20.87 17.87
CA ILE A 150 -18.42 22.06 17.00
C ILE A 150 -17.43 23.13 17.49
N ALA A 151 -17.28 23.26 18.81
CA ALA A 151 -16.39 24.24 19.41
C ALA A 151 -15.77 23.68 20.68
N PHE A 152 -14.68 24.30 21.13
CA PHE A 152 -14.11 24.06 22.44
C PHE A 152 -13.65 25.36 23.08
N THR A 153 -13.75 25.40 24.40
CA THR A 153 -13.36 26.54 25.22
C THR A 153 -12.05 26.21 25.91
N LEU A 154 -11.10 27.13 25.81
CA LEU A 154 -9.82 27.09 26.50
C LEU A 154 -9.82 28.16 27.59
N ALA A 155 -9.57 27.78 28.83
CA ALA A 155 -9.53 28.68 29.96
C ALA A 155 -8.23 28.53 30.75
N TYR A 156 -7.74 29.65 31.28
CA TYR A 156 -6.60 29.67 32.19
C TYR A 156 -6.91 30.48 33.45
N ASP A 157 -6.55 29.90 34.60
CA ASP A 157 -6.68 30.48 35.93
C ASP A 157 -5.37 31.18 36.32
N GLY A 158 -5.36 32.52 36.27
CA GLY A 158 -4.18 33.35 36.56
C GLY A 158 -4.30 34.14 37.87
N GLU A 159 -3.14 34.56 38.41
CA GLU A 159 -3.06 35.42 39.61
C GLU A 159 -3.55 36.85 39.34
N THR A 160 -3.45 37.33 38.10
CA THR A 160 -3.88 38.67 37.68
C THR A 160 -4.71 38.60 36.40
N PRO A 161 -5.64 39.56 36.18
CA PRO A 161 -6.47 39.59 34.98
C PRO A 161 -5.65 39.63 33.68
N ASP A 162 -4.60 40.45 33.65
CA ASP A 162 -3.73 40.64 32.48
C ASP A 162 -2.93 39.38 32.15
N LEU A 163 -2.36 38.70 33.16
CA LEU A 163 -1.68 37.42 32.96
C LEU A 163 -2.65 36.33 32.50
N ALA A 164 -3.85 36.28 33.09
CA ALA A 164 -4.87 35.31 32.69
C ALA A 164 -5.18 35.44 31.19
N GLN A 165 -5.45 36.67 30.73
CA GLN A 165 -5.74 36.95 29.33
C GLN A 165 -4.57 36.63 28.38
N LYS A 166 -3.36 37.09 28.71
CA LYS A 166 -2.17 36.89 27.87
C LYS A 166 -1.84 35.41 27.70
N VAL A 167 -1.90 34.64 28.79
CA VAL A 167 -1.63 33.20 28.76
C VAL A 167 -2.72 32.46 27.99
N THR A 168 -4.00 32.80 28.19
CA THR A 168 -5.09 32.20 27.40
C THR A 168 -4.89 32.47 25.90
N ASN A 169 -4.58 33.71 25.50
CA ASN A 169 -4.30 34.04 24.10
C ASN A 169 -3.10 33.26 23.53
N GLU A 170 -1.99 33.18 24.26
CA GLU A 170 -0.82 32.40 23.82
C GLU A 170 -1.16 30.92 23.66
N LEU A 171 -1.94 30.34 24.58
CA LEU A 171 -2.38 28.95 24.46
C LEU A 171 -3.31 28.79 23.25
N THR A 172 -4.25 29.72 23.02
CA THR A 172 -5.12 29.74 21.83
C THR A 172 -4.28 29.73 20.56
N ASP A 173 -3.32 30.64 20.42
CA ASP A 173 -2.45 30.74 19.24
C ASP A 173 -1.63 29.46 19.03
N LEU A 174 -1.14 28.87 20.12
CA LEU A 174 -0.40 27.61 20.09
C LEU A 174 -1.27 26.44 19.61
N PHE A 175 -2.54 26.35 20.07
CA PHE A 175 -3.50 25.35 19.61
C PHE A 175 -3.85 25.54 18.12
N LEU A 176 -4.09 26.77 17.67
CA LEU A 176 -4.38 27.08 16.27
C LEU A 176 -3.19 26.74 15.37
N GLY A 177 -1.98 27.10 15.79
CA GLY A 177 -0.73 26.84 15.07
C GLY A 177 -0.38 25.37 14.97
N GLU A 178 -0.49 24.62 16.08
CA GLU A 178 -0.18 23.18 16.07
C GLU A 178 -1.20 22.38 15.26
N ASN A 179 -2.48 22.81 15.21
CA ASN A 179 -3.48 22.21 14.33
C ASN A 179 -3.06 22.33 12.86
N LEU A 180 -2.74 23.55 12.39
CA LEU A 180 -2.33 23.79 11.01
C LEU A 180 -1.07 22.98 10.64
N LYS A 181 -0.06 23.03 11.51
CA LYS A 181 1.21 22.32 11.29
C LYS A 181 1.05 20.80 11.29
N SER A 182 0.20 20.27 12.16
CA SER A 182 -0.10 18.84 12.22
C SER A 182 -0.82 18.38 10.94
N ARG A 183 -1.83 19.12 10.48
CA ARG A 183 -2.57 18.78 9.25
C ARG A 183 -1.69 18.83 8.01
N GLU A 184 -0.88 19.88 7.85
CA GLU A 184 0.07 20.00 6.75
C GLU A 184 1.06 18.82 6.74
N ARG A 185 1.63 18.49 7.91
CA ARG A 185 2.55 17.34 8.04
C ARG A 185 1.89 16.02 7.67
N HIS A 186 0.67 15.77 8.14
CA HIS A 186 -0.06 14.54 7.83
C HIS A 186 -0.40 14.42 6.34
N ALA A 187 -0.80 15.51 5.70
CA ALA A 187 -1.04 15.54 4.26
C ALA A 187 0.26 15.24 3.47
N GLN A 188 1.36 15.94 3.80
CA GLN A 188 2.69 15.71 3.20
C GLN A 188 3.16 14.25 3.38
N GLN A 189 3.01 13.69 4.58
CA GLN A 189 3.38 12.30 4.88
C GLN A 189 2.55 11.30 4.06
N THR A 190 1.25 11.55 3.89
CA THR A 190 0.35 10.69 3.12
C THR A 190 0.73 10.72 1.63
N THR A 191 0.94 11.91 1.07
CA THR A 191 1.41 12.08 -0.31
C THR A 191 2.76 11.39 -0.51
N ALA A 192 3.71 11.57 0.43
CA ALA A 192 5.04 10.95 0.34
C ALA A 192 4.95 9.42 0.36
N PHE A 193 4.12 8.85 1.24
CA PHE A 193 3.88 7.40 1.30
C PHE A 193 3.29 6.87 -0.02
N LEU A 194 2.23 7.49 -0.53
CA LEU A 194 1.58 7.05 -1.78
C LEU A 194 2.52 7.20 -2.98
N LYS A 195 3.33 8.25 -3.03
CA LYS A 195 4.35 8.46 -4.07
C LYS A 195 5.41 7.38 -4.03
N GLN A 196 5.90 7.04 -2.84
CA GLN A 196 6.87 5.97 -2.66
C GLN A 196 6.29 4.61 -3.09
N GLU A 197 5.04 4.33 -2.71
CA GLU A 197 4.37 3.07 -3.04
C GLU A 197 4.09 2.93 -4.54
N ALA A 198 3.67 4.02 -5.21
CA ALA A 198 3.56 4.06 -6.67
C ALA A 198 4.91 3.74 -7.33
N GLY A 199 6.00 4.36 -6.85
CA GLY A 199 7.35 4.09 -7.36
C GLY A 199 7.83 2.66 -7.11
N ASN A 200 7.44 2.03 -5.99
CA ASN A 200 7.73 0.62 -5.71
C ASN A 200 6.98 -0.30 -6.66
N LEU A 201 5.68 -0.06 -6.88
CA LEU A 201 4.86 -0.83 -7.81
C LEU A 201 5.36 -0.69 -9.25
N ALA A 202 5.77 0.50 -9.68
CA ALA A 202 6.36 0.71 -11.01
C ALA A 202 7.62 -0.15 -11.22
N ARG A 203 8.55 -0.15 -10.26
CA ARG A 203 9.75 -1.02 -10.31
C ARG A 203 9.40 -2.51 -10.27
N HIS A 204 8.37 -2.88 -9.52
CA HIS A 204 7.90 -4.27 -9.47
C HIS A 204 7.31 -4.71 -10.82
N ILE A 205 6.52 -3.85 -11.48
CA ILE A 205 5.98 -4.09 -12.82
C ILE A 205 7.13 -4.28 -13.81
N GLU A 206 8.15 -3.41 -13.79
CA GLU A 206 9.32 -3.53 -14.66
C GLU A 206 10.06 -4.87 -14.45
N ALA A 207 10.23 -5.29 -13.19
CA ALA A 207 10.82 -6.58 -12.88
C ALA A 207 9.98 -7.77 -13.38
N LEU A 208 8.65 -7.69 -13.28
CA LEU A 208 7.74 -8.71 -13.82
C LEU A 208 7.79 -8.73 -15.36
N GLU A 209 7.82 -7.58 -16.02
CA GLU A 209 7.96 -7.48 -17.47
C GLU A 209 9.31 -8.05 -17.96
N GLY A 210 10.38 -7.84 -17.20
CA GLY A 210 11.67 -8.49 -17.44
C GLY A 210 11.59 -10.01 -17.36
N LYS A 211 10.94 -10.56 -16.32
CA LYS A 211 10.72 -12.00 -16.16
C LYS A 211 9.86 -12.58 -17.29
N ILE A 212 8.75 -11.91 -17.64
CA ILE A 212 7.88 -12.29 -18.75
C ILE A 212 8.69 -12.33 -20.05
N SER A 213 9.55 -11.34 -20.29
CA SER A 213 10.41 -11.30 -21.47
C SER A 213 11.39 -12.48 -21.52
N ALA A 214 11.99 -12.86 -20.38
CA ALA A 214 12.86 -14.02 -20.29
C ALA A 214 12.12 -15.34 -20.60
N VAL A 215 10.89 -15.49 -20.09
CA VAL A 215 10.03 -16.64 -20.41
C VAL A 215 9.66 -16.64 -21.89
N LYS A 216 9.31 -15.49 -22.47
CA LYS A 216 9.02 -15.34 -23.92
C LYS A 216 10.22 -15.74 -24.79
N GLN A 217 11.43 -15.36 -24.39
CA GLN A 217 12.66 -15.76 -25.10
C GLN A 217 12.92 -17.27 -24.98
N LYS A 218 12.76 -17.85 -23.78
CA LYS A 218 12.94 -19.29 -23.54
C LYS A 218 11.91 -20.16 -24.28
N ALA A 219 10.69 -19.65 -24.44
CA ALA A 219 9.59 -20.36 -25.09
C ALA A 219 9.74 -20.47 -26.62
N ASP A 220 10.53 -19.61 -27.28
CA ASP A 220 10.78 -19.65 -28.74
C ASP A 220 9.50 -19.82 -29.60
N GLY A 221 8.45 -19.07 -29.26
CA GLY A 221 7.15 -19.12 -29.94
C GLY A 221 6.17 -20.19 -29.43
N ALA A 222 6.53 -20.97 -28.41
CA ALA A 222 5.63 -21.83 -27.64
C ALA A 222 4.87 -21.04 -26.56
N LEU A 223 4.07 -20.06 -26.96
CA LEU A 223 3.34 -19.18 -26.05
C LEU A 223 1.83 -19.41 -26.13
N PRO A 224 1.08 -19.29 -25.01
CA PRO A 224 -0.38 -19.44 -25.02
C PRO A 224 -1.08 -18.54 -26.04
N GLU A 225 -0.61 -17.29 -26.18
CA GLU A 225 -1.13 -16.30 -27.14
C GLU A 225 -0.91 -16.70 -28.61
N LEU A 226 0.11 -17.53 -28.88
CA LEU A 226 0.47 -17.99 -30.22
C LEU A 226 -0.05 -19.39 -30.53
N THR A 227 -0.62 -20.11 -29.55
CA THR A 227 -1.09 -21.49 -29.73
C THR A 227 -2.10 -21.61 -30.86
N GLN A 228 -3.08 -20.71 -30.92
CA GLN A 228 -4.10 -20.70 -31.97
C GLN A 228 -3.47 -20.48 -33.37
N LEU A 229 -2.50 -19.57 -33.47
CA LEU A 229 -1.78 -19.29 -34.70
C LEU A 229 -0.91 -20.48 -35.13
N ASN A 230 -0.18 -21.08 -34.20
CA ASN A 230 0.65 -22.27 -34.44
C ASN A 230 -0.21 -23.44 -34.95
N MET A 231 -1.37 -23.69 -34.32
CA MET A 231 -2.33 -24.71 -34.76
C MET A 231 -2.89 -24.40 -36.15
N GLN A 232 -3.20 -23.14 -36.46
CA GLN A 232 -3.69 -22.76 -37.78
C GLN A 232 -2.63 -23.00 -38.87
N ILE A 233 -1.37 -22.61 -38.62
CA ILE A 233 -0.27 -22.82 -39.57
C ILE A 233 0.01 -24.32 -39.75
N MET A 234 -0.04 -25.09 -38.66
CA MET A 234 0.10 -26.55 -38.70
C MET A 234 -1.00 -27.19 -39.56
N ASN A 235 -2.27 -26.89 -39.27
CA ASN A 235 -3.42 -27.40 -40.03
C ASN A 235 -3.41 -26.98 -41.51
N GLN A 236 -2.86 -25.81 -41.82
CA GLN A 236 -2.65 -25.40 -43.21
C GLN A 236 -1.55 -26.23 -43.88
N ALA A 237 -0.39 -26.38 -43.24
CA ALA A 237 0.71 -27.18 -43.76
C ALA A 237 0.32 -28.66 -43.94
N ASP A 238 -0.49 -29.21 -43.04
CA ASP A 238 -1.00 -30.59 -43.15
C ASP A 238 -1.95 -30.77 -44.33
N ARG A 239 -2.81 -29.78 -44.61
CA ARG A 239 -3.67 -29.79 -45.80
C ARG A 239 -2.85 -29.71 -47.08
N GLU A 240 -1.89 -28.79 -47.14
CA GLU A 240 -0.97 -28.66 -48.27
C GLU A 240 -0.13 -29.93 -48.46
N LEU A 241 0.25 -30.63 -47.38
CA LEU A 241 0.94 -31.93 -47.45
C LEU A 241 0.07 -33.01 -48.10
N ILE A 242 -1.21 -33.08 -47.74
CA ILE A 242 -2.16 -34.04 -48.34
C ILE A 242 -2.30 -33.79 -49.84
N ASP A 243 -2.41 -32.53 -50.24
CA ASP A 243 -2.53 -32.13 -51.65
C ASP A 243 -1.25 -32.49 -52.42
N VAL A 244 -0.07 -32.13 -51.90
CA VAL A 244 1.23 -32.47 -52.50
C VAL A 244 1.44 -33.98 -52.58
N ASP A 245 0.99 -34.75 -51.58
CA ASP A 245 1.09 -36.21 -51.61
C ASP A 245 0.15 -36.86 -52.63
N ARG A 246 -0.99 -36.23 -52.91
CA ARG A 246 -1.86 -36.65 -54.01
C ARG A 246 -1.20 -36.37 -55.36
N ASP A 247 -0.60 -35.19 -55.51
CA ASP A 247 0.06 -34.78 -56.75
C ASP A 247 1.32 -35.61 -57.04
N ILE A 248 2.13 -35.91 -56.01
CA ILE A 248 3.28 -36.83 -56.12
C ILE A 248 2.83 -38.19 -56.64
N ARG A 249 1.77 -38.78 -56.04
CA ARG A 249 1.25 -40.08 -56.48
C ARG A 249 0.77 -40.05 -57.93
N SER A 250 0.03 -39.01 -58.31
CA SER A 250 -0.43 -38.82 -59.69
C SER A 250 0.74 -38.69 -60.68
N LEU A 251 1.79 -37.94 -60.34
CA LEU A 251 2.98 -37.82 -61.19
C LEU A 251 3.84 -39.09 -61.19
N GLU A 252 3.87 -39.86 -60.11
CA GLU A 252 4.54 -41.17 -60.06
C GLU A 252 3.85 -42.17 -60.99
N GLU A 253 2.52 -42.21 -60.98
CA GLU A 253 1.73 -43.00 -61.94
C GLU A 253 1.99 -42.55 -63.38
N ARG A 254 1.99 -41.23 -63.64
CA ARG A 254 2.30 -40.68 -64.97
C ARG A 254 3.72 -41.03 -65.42
N LYS A 255 4.69 -40.94 -64.50
CA LYS A 255 6.07 -41.32 -64.75
C LYS A 255 6.18 -42.79 -65.12
N ALA A 256 5.56 -43.68 -64.33
CA ALA A 256 5.56 -45.12 -64.59
C ALA A 256 4.91 -45.45 -65.95
N PHE A 257 3.82 -44.76 -66.29
CA PHE A 257 3.18 -44.86 -67.60
C PHE A 257 4.13 -44.45 -68.75
N LEU A 258 4.76 -43.29 -68.66
CA LEU A 258 5.72 -42.80 -69.67
C LEU A 258 6.97 -43.69 -69.77
N GLU A 259 7.48 -44.21 -68.65
CA GLU A 259 8.58 -45.19 -68.64
C GLU A 259 8.18 -46.50 -69.33
N GLY A 260 6.94 -46.96 -69.10
CA GLY A 260 6.36 -48.10 -69.80
C GLY A 260 6.25 -47.88 -71.31
N GLU A 261 5.72 -46.74 -71.76
CA GLU A 261 5.67 -46.39 -73.19
C GLU A 261 7.08 -46.31 -73.80
N LEU A 262 8.02 -45.67 -73.10
CA LEU A 262 9.41 -45.53 -73.56
C LEU A 262 10.12 -46.89 -73.68
N ALA A 263 9.80 -47.86 -72.81
CA ALA A 263 10.35 -49.21 -72.87
C ALA A 263 9.87 -50.00 -74.10
N THR A 264 8.66 -49.69 -74.62
CA THR A 264 8.13 -50.32 -75.85
C THR A 264 8.67 -49.67 -77.13
N LEU A 265 9.14 -48.44 -77.05
CA LEU A 265 9.70 -47.72 -78.19
C LEU A 265 11.20 -47.97 -78.32
N LYS A 266 11.63 -48.36 -79.52
CA LYS A 266 13.06 -48.41 -79.83
C LYS A 266 13.56 -46.96 -79.95
N PRO A 267 14.70 -46.62 -79.30
CA PRO A 267 15.33 -45.30 -79.43
C PRO A 267 15.60 -44.92 -80.89
N ASN A 268 15.92 -45.94 -81.70
CA ASN A 268 16.29 -45.81 -83.11
C ASN A 268 15.38 -46.72 -83.93
N THR A 269 14.37 -46.13 -84.57
CA THR A 269 13.47 -46.82 -85.50
C THR A 269 13.99 -46.54 -86.92
N PRO A 270 14.25 -47.55 -87.76
CA PRO A 270 14.74 -47.32 -89.11
C PRO A 270 13.67 -46.53 -89.89
N MET A 271 14.02 -45.30 -90.29
CA MET A 271 13.15 -44.49 -91.13
C MET A 271 13.27 -44.95 -92.57
N ILE A 272 12.15 -45.16 -93.24
CA ILE A 272 12.12 -45.46 -94.68
C ILE A 272 11.93 -44.11 -95.39
N ALA A 273 12.86 -43.71 -96.24
CA ALA A 273 12.75 -42.49 -97.04
C ALA A 273 11.56 -42.59 -98.00
N ALA A 274 11.02 -41.46 -98.46
CA ALA A 274 9.97 -41.45 -99.49
C ALA A 274 10.40 -42.14 -100.82
N SER A 275 11.71 -42.37 -101.01
CA SER A 275 12.31 -43.14 -102.10
C SER A 275 12.30 -44.66 -101.91
N GLY A 276 11.85 -45.18 -100.76
CA GLY A 276 11.87 -46.61 -100.42
C GLY A 276 13.20 -47.12 -99.85
N GLU A 277 14.22 -46.27 -99.71
CA GLU A 277 15.50 -46.63 -99.10
C GLU A 277 15.44 -46.60 -97.57
N ARG A 278 16.07 -47.62 -96.95
CA ARG A 278 16.21 -47.72 -95.49
C ARG A 278 17.31 -46.77 -95.02
N ILE A 279 16.93 -45.77 -94.25
CA ILE A 279 17.88 -44.87 -93.59
C ILE A 279 18.44 -45.62 -92.38
N PHE A 280 19.71 -46.00 -92.45
CA PHE A 280 20.43 -46.56 -91.31
C PHE A 280 20.51 -45.51 -90.19
N ASP A 281 20.25 -45.93 -88.96
CA ASP A 281 20.51 -45.15 -87.75
C ASP A 281 22.02 -44.88 -87.60
N SER A 282 22.40 -43.82 -86.89
CA SER A 282 23.81 -43.47 -86.61
C SER A 282 24.62 -44.66 -86.05
N GLY A 283 24.02 -45.52 -85.21
CA GLY A 283 24.65 -46.74 -84.71
C GLY A 283 24.76 -47.88 -85.74
N GLU A 284 23.75 -48.05 -86.61
CA GLU A 284 23.80 -49.00 -87.72
C GLU A 284 24.78 -48.54 -88.82
N ARG A 285 24.85 -47.23 -89.10
CA ARG A 285 25.84 -46.61 -89.99
C ARG A 285 27.24 -46.82 -89.48
N LEU A 286 27.49 -46.62 -88.18
CA LEU A 286 28.80 -46.87 -87.60
C LEU A 286 29.22 -48.34 -87.77
N LYS A 287 28.32 -49.30 -87.51
CA LYS A 287 28.61 -50.74 -87.71
C LYS A 287 28.86 -51.07 -89.17
N ALA A 288 28.03 -50.55 -90.09
CA ALA A 288 28.19 -50.76 -91.52
C ALA A 288 29.50 -50.14 -92.05
N LEU A 289 29.83 -48.92 -91.62
CA LEU A 289 31.06 -48.22 -91.99
C LEU A 289 32.30 -48.88 -91.38
N ARG A 290 32.23 -49.41 -90.16
CA ARG A 290 33.30 -50.24 -89.58
C ARG A 290 33.55 -51.50 -90.41
N ALA A 291 32.48 -52.17 -90.87
CA ALA A 291 32.61 -53.35 -91.73
C ALA A 291 33.18 -53.01 -93.12
N GLN A 292 32.80 -51.85 -93.69
CA GLN A 292 33.37 -51.35 -94.95
C GLN A 292 34.85 -50.94 -94.79
N TYR A 293 35.21 -50.26 -93.71
CA TYR A 293 36.59 -49.91 -93.41
C TYR A 293 37.45 -51.16 -93.20
N ALA A 294 36.94 -52.17 -92.47
CA ALA A 294 37.65 -53.42 -92.22
C ALA A 294 37.87 -54.27 -93.49
N SER A 295 36.95 -54.21 -94.46
CA SER A 295 37.16 -54.87 -95.76
C SER A 295 38.13 -54.07 -96.61
N ALA A 296 37.96 -52.74 -96.69
CA ALA A 296 38.82 -51.83 -97.45
C ALA A 296 40.27 -51.85 -96.98
N SER A 297 40.52 -51.90 -95.67
CA SER A 297 41.86 -51.96 -95.10
C SER A 297 42.62 -53.26 -95.42
N GLY A 298 41.92 -54.31 -95.88
CA GLY A 298 42.54 -55.55 -96.32
C GLY A 298 43.21 -55.46 -97.70
N TYR A 299 42.82 -54.49 -98.54
CA TYR A 299 43.34 -54.36 -99.92
C TYR A 299 43.81 -52.95 -100.30
N LEU A 300 43.49 -51.90 -99.53
CA LEU A 300 43.95 -50.52 -99.73
C LEU A 300 45.01 -50.15 -98.67
N SER A 301 46.02 -49.37 -99.05
CA SER A 301 47.05 -48.89 -98.10
C SER A 301 46.49 -47.80 -97.16
N GLU A 302 47.15 -47.61 -96.02
CA GLU A 302 46.72 -46.64 -95.00
C GLU A 302 46.65 -45.18 -95.52
N ASP A 303 47.41 -44.85 -96.58
CA ASP A 303 47.47 -43.52 -97.19
C ASP A 303 46.42 -43.31 -98.31
N HIS A 304 45.58 -44.30 -98.61
CA HIS A 304 44.59 -44.17 -99.67
C HIS A 304 43.51 -43.12 -99.31
N PRO A 305 43.14 -42.21 -100.23
CA PRO A 305 42.18 -41.12 -99.93
C PRO A 305 40.82 -41.62 -99.39
N ASP A 306 40.35 -42.79 -99.82
CA ASP A 306 39.10 -43.37 -99.33
C ASP A 306 39.20 -43.96 -97.92
N ILE A 307 40.36 -44.52 -97.55
CA ILE A 307 40.63 -44.98 -96.18
C ILE A 307 40.66 -43.79 -95.22
N ILE A 308 41.30 -42.68 -95.63
CA ILE A 308 41.36 -41.45 -94.84
C ILE A 308 39.95 -40.87 -94.63
N LYS A 309 39.11 -40.81 -95.68
CA LYS A 309 37.72 -40.36 -95.57
C LYS A 309 36.90 -41.26 -94.65
N MET A 310 36.96 -42.58 -94.83
CA MET A 310 36.25 -43.53 -93.96
C MET A 310 36.72 -43.43 -92.51
N LYS A 311 38.02 -43.20 -92.26
CA LYS A 311 38.58 -42.99 -90.92
C LYS A 311 38.09 -41.70 -90.27
N GLN A 312 37.98 -40.61 -91.03
CA GLN A 312 37.42 -39.35 -90.56
C GLN A 312 35.93 -39.50 -90.24
N GLU A 313 35.17 -40.19 -91.09
CA GLU A 313 33.74 -40.42 -90.94
C GLU A 313 33.43 -41.39 -89.77
N LEU A 314 34.26 -42.42 -89.60
CA LEU A 314 34.29 -43.28 -88.41
C LEU A 314 34.54 -42.45 -87.16
N ALA A 315 35.60 -41.62 -87.14
CA ALA A 315 35.93 -40.81 -85.98
C ALA A 315 34.81 -39.80 -85.62
N SER A 316 34.08 -39.27 -86.60
CA SER A 316 32.89 -38.45 -86.33
C SER A 316 31.73 -39.28 -85.78
N LEU A 317 31.40 -40.42 -86.38
CA LEU A 317 30.31 -41.29 -85.93
C LEU A 317 30.59 -41.92 -84.56
N GLU A 318 31.85 -42.22 -84.24
CA GLU A 318 32.30 -42.70 -82.93
C GLU A 318 32.18 -41.60 -81.86
N ARG A 319 32.50 -40.35 -82.21
CA ARG A 319 32.26 -39.20 -81.33
C ARG A 319 30.76 -38.97 -81.09
N ASP A 320 29.93 -39.13 -82.12
CA ASP A 320 28.48 -38.92 -82.02
C ASP A 320 27.74 -40.04 -81.29
N THR A 321 28.23 -41.28 -81.36
CA THR A 321 27.65 -42.46 -80.69
C THR A 321 28.30 -42.76 -79.33
N GLY A 322 29.36 -42.03 -78.97
CA GLY A 322 30.15 -42.26 -77.75
C GLY A 322 30.85 -43.63 -77.71
N ALA A 323 30.94 -44.31 -78.84
CA ALA A 323 31.50 -45.66 -78.97
C ALA A 323 32.99 -45.58 -79.35
N GLU A 324 33.84 -45.06 -78.45
CA GLU A 324 35.30 -45.16 -78.62
C GLU A 324 35.70 -46.65 -78.67
N ALA A 325 36.42 -47.04 -79.72
CA ALA A 325 36.90 -48.40 -79.95
C ALA A 325 37.89 -48.93 -78.89
N GLN A 326 38.19 -48.15 -77.84
CA GLN A 326 39.21 -48.48 -76.82
C GLN A 326 38.87 -49.71 -75.97
N GLY A 327 37.59 -50.08 -75.82
CA GLY A 327 37.19 -51.23 -74.99
C GLY A 327 37.57 -52.60 -75.58
N ASP A 328 37.57 -52.74 -76.91
CA ASP A 328 37.86 -53.99 -77.61
C ASP A 328 39.34 -54.12 -78.03
N ASP A 329 40.11 -53.03 -77.98
CA ASP A 329 41.50 -52.99 -78.43
C ASP A 329 42.48 -53.54 -77.36
N VAL A 330 42.29 -53.17 -76.09
CA VAL A 330 43.11 -53.65 -74.95
C VAL A 330 43.09 -55.19 -74.81
N PRO A 331 41.93 -55.89 -74.83
CA PRO A 331 41.91 -57.35 -74.76
C PRO A 331 42.56 -58.02 -75.98
N LYS A 332 42.40 -57.49 -77.19
CA LYS A 332 43.06 -58.01 -78.40
C LYS A 332 44.58 -57.82 -78.38
N ARG A 333 45.06 -56.67 -77.90
CA ARG A 333 46.49 -56.39 -77.71
C ARG A 333 47.10 -57.29 -76.63
N LEU A 334 46.38 -57.54 -75.54
CA LEU A 334 46.79 -58.48 -74.50
C LEU A 334 46.92 -59.92 -75.05
N GLU A 335 45.99 -60.35 -75.89
CA GLU A 335 46.02 -61.67 -76.52
C GLU A 335 47.19 -61.79 -77.52
N GLY A 336 47.43 -60.75 -78.32
CA GLY A 336 48.59 -60.67 -79.22
C GLY A 336 49.94 -60.70 -78.50
N GLU A 337 50.10 -59.94 -77.41
CA GLU A 337 51.32 -59.94 -76.59
C GLU A 337 51.52 -61.27 -75.85
N LYS A 338 50.44 -61.93 -75.39
CA LYS A 338 50.50 -63.28 -74.82
C LYS A 338 50.98 -64.31 -75.85
N ALA A 339 50.50 -64.22 -77.09
CA ALA A 339 50.95 -65.07 -78.20
C ALA A 339 52.42 -64.80 -78.57
N ALA A 340 52.85 -63.53 -78.58
CA ALA A 340 54.24 -63.14 -78.83
C ALA A 340 55.18 -63.65 -77.72
N LEU A 341 54.77 -63.55 -76.45
CA LEU A 341 55.49 -64.12 -75.32
C LEU A 341 55.63 -65.65 -75.45
N ALA A 342 54.56 -66.35 -75.86
CA ALA A 342 54.60 -67.80 -76.08
C ALA A 342 55.61 -68.19 -77.17
N ALA A 343 55.65 -67.46 -78.29
CA ALA A 343 56.62 -67.68 -79.36
C ALA A 343 58.07 -67.32 -78.95
N MET A 344 58.25 -66.31 -78.10
CA MET A 344 59.57 -65.93 -77.56
C MET A 344 60.11 -66.94 -76.53
N LEU A 345 59.23 -67.52 -75.71
CA LEU A 345 59.57 -68.59 -74.77
C LEU A 345 60.06 -69.85 -75.49
N GLU A 346 59.48 -70.17 -76.64
CA GLU A 346 59.88 -71.32 -77.47
C GLU A 346 61.25 -71.12 -78.13
N ARG A 347 61.61 -69.87 -78.47
CA ARG A 347 62.86 -69.55 -79.20
C ARG A 347 64.06 -69.21 -78.31
N TYR A 348 63.85 -68.51 -77.19
CA TYR A 348 64.94 -67.87 -76.44
C TYR A 348 65.13 -68.41 -75.01
N GLY A 349 64.28 -69.35 -74.55
CA GLY A 349 64.36 -69.93 -73.20
C GLY A 349 64.00 -68.92 -72.10
N ALA A 350 63.61 -69.39 -70.91
CA ALA A 350 62.91 -68.57 -69.90
C ALA A 350 63.68 -67.35 -69.34
N ASP A 351 65.01 -67.30 -69.48
CA ASP A 351 65.89 -66.30 -68.86
C ASP A 351 66.25 -65.10 -69.76
N HIS A 352 65.67 -65.00 -70.96
CA HIS A 352 65.97 -63.90 -71.89
C HIS A 352 65.36 -62.56 -71.41
N PRO A 353 66.11 -61.43 -71.46
CA PRO A 353 65.61 -60.13 -70.98
C PRO A 353 64.34 -59.63 -71.67
N ASP A 354 64.08 -60.03 -72.92
CA ASP A 354 62.87 -59.65 -73.64
C ASP A 354 61.60 -60.37 -73.16
N ILE A 355 61.74 -61.57 -72.56
CA ILE A 355 60.62 -62.28 -71.92
C ILE A 355 60.20 -61.54 -70.65
N ALA A 356 61.16 -60.97 -69.91
CA ALA A 356 60.87 -60.13 -68.76
C ALA A 356 60.13 -58.84 -69.17
N ARG A 357 60.53 -58.21 -70.29
CA ARG A 357 59.81 -57.05 -70.85
C ARG A 357 58.40 -57.41 -71.31
N ALA A 358 58.24 -58.48 -72.09
CA ALA A 358 56.92 -58.92 -72.56
C ALA A 358 55.98 -59.30 -71.39
N LYS A 359 56.48 -59.96 -70.35
CA LYS A 359 55.73 -60.21 -69.11
C LYS A 359 55.32 -58.92 -68.40
N GLN A 360 56.20 -57.90 -68.37
CA GLN A 360 55.85 -56.58 -67.82
C GLN A 360 54.78 -55.88 -68.65
N THR A 361 54.85 -55.96 -69.98
CA THR A 361 53.83 -55.40 -70.89
C THR A 361 52.49 -56.09 -70.69
N ILE A 362 52.45 -57.42 -70.61
CA ILE A 362 51.24 -58.19 -70.32
C ILE A 362 50.68 -57.81 -68.94
N ALA A 363 51.51 -57.72 -67.91
CA ALA A 363 51.07 -57.32 -66.58
C ALA A 363 50.53 -55.87 -66.54
N ALA A 364 51.09 -54.97 -67.35
CA ALA A 364 50.58 -53.61 -67.51
C ALA A 364 49.21 -53.61 -68.22
N LEU A 365 49.07 -54.36 -69.32
CA LEU A 365 47.83 -54.51 -70.07
C LEU A 365 46.73 -55.21 -69.25
N GLU A 366 47.07 -56.20 -68.42
CA GLU A 366 46.13 -56.85 -67.48
C GLU A 366 45.64 -55.89 -66.40
N ARG A 367 46.51 -55.02 -65.89
CA ARG A 367 46.12 -53.96 -64.93
C ARG A 367 45.21 -52.93 -65.57
N GLU A 368 45.51 -52.53 -66.81
CA GLU A 368 44.68 -51.62 -67.59
C GLU A 368 43.29 -52.21 -67.86
N LEU A 369 43.23 -53.49 -68.26
CA LEU A 369 41.97 -54.22 -68.43
C LEU A 369 41.17 -54.32 -67.12
N ALA A 370 41.84 -54.58 -65.99
CA ALA A 370 41.20 -54.64 -64.68
C ALA A 370 40.68 -53.27 -64.18
N GLN A 371 41.34 -52.17 -64.58
CA GLN A 371 40.86 -50.81 -64.31
C GLN A 371 39.65 -50.45 -65.17
N LEU A 372 39.67 -50.83 -66.45
CA LEU A 372 38.52 -50.66 -67.36
C LEU A 372 37.30 -51.47 -66.88
N ALA A 373 37.51 -52.68 -66.34
CA ALA A 373 36.43 -53.50 -65.78
C ALA A 373 35.80 -52.95 -64.50
N LYS A 374 36.51 -52.09 -63.73
CA LYS A 374 35.98 -51.41 -62.54
C LYS A 374 35.18 -50.15 -62.87
N GLN A 375 35.33 -49.60 -64.07
CA GLN A 375 34.49 -48.51 -64.52
C GLN A 375 33.12 -49.07 -64.92
N PRO A 376 32.00 -48.46 -64.49
CA PRO A 376 30.69 -48.88 -64.96
C PRO A 376 30.68 -48.80 -66.50
N PRO A 377 30.12 -49.79 -67.20
CA PRO A 377 30.14 -49.79 -68.66
C PRO A 377 29.54 -48.47 -69.16
N LYS A 378 30.34 -47.66 -69.87
CA LYS A 378 29.85 -46.49 -70.59
C LYS A 378 28.83 -47.03 -71.59
N ARG A 379 27.55 -46.92 -71.26
CA ARG A 379 26.47 -47.31 -72.17
C ARG A 379 26.63 -46.42 -73.42
N PRO A 380 26.73 -46.99 -74.63
CA PRO A 380 26.83 -46.18 -75.84
C PRO A 380 25.68 -45.18 -75.85
N PHE A 381 26.03 -43.90 -75.97
CA PHE A 381 25.07 -42.81 -75.97
C PHE A 381 24.56 -42.68 -77.39
N PHE A 382 23.51 -43.42 -77.72
CA PHE A 382 22.79 -43.19 -78.95
C PHE A 382 21.90 -41.98 -78.75
N LYS A 383 22.13 -40.90 -79.50
CA LYS A 383 21.14 -39.81 -79.61
C LYS A 383 19.86 -40.42 -80.19
N PRO A 384 18.74 -40.46 -79.45
CA PRO A 384 17.51 -41.03 -79.99
C PRO A 384 17.02 -40.15 -81.14
N GLU A 385 16.88 -40.72 -82.33
CA GLU A 385 16.43 -40.00 -83.53
C GLU A 385 14.91 -40.10 -83.73
N ASN A 386 14.25 -41.03 -83.04
CA ASN A 386 12.81 -41.23 -83.12
C ASN A 386 12.04 -40.04 -82.48
N PRO A 387 11.26 -39.26 -83.26
CA PRO A 387 10.52 -38.11 -82.75
C PRO A 387 9.52 -38.44 -81.62
N ALA A 388 8.88 -39.61 -81.68
CA ALA A 388 7.95 -40.06 -80.64
C ALA A 388 8.69 -40.39 -79.33
N TYR A 389 9.88 -40.99 -79.43
CA TYR A 389 10.74 -41.29 -78.29
C TYR A 389 11.23 -40.00 -77.62
N ILE A 390 11.69 -39.02 -78.39
CA ILE A 390 12.16 -37.71 -77.87
C ILE A 390 11.03 -36.98 -77.13
N ASN A 391 9.81 -36.99 -77.67
CA ASN A 391 8.67 -36.34 -77.03
C ASN A 391 8.35 -36.98 -75.67
N ILE A 392 8.22 -38.32 -75.63
CA ILE A 392 7.96 -39.05 -74.38
C ILE A 392 9.11 -38.86 -73.39
N GLN A 393 10.36 -38.90 -73.85
CA GLN A 393 11.54 -38.62 -73.03
C GLN A 393 11.50 -37.20 -72.43
N SER A 394 11.09 -36.21 -73.22
CA SER A 394 10.97 -34.82 -72.76
C SER A 394 9.83 -34.66 -71.73
N GLN A 395 8.68 -35.30 -71.97
CA GLN A 395 7.57 -35.36 -71.01
C GLN A 395 7.99 -36.07 -69.71
N LEU A 396 8.76 -37.15 -69.81
CA LEU A 396 9.29 -37.89 -68.68
C LEU A 396 10.28 -37.04 -67.88
N ALA A 397 11.18 -36.32 -68.55
CA ALA A 397 12.12 -35.41 -67.90
C ALA A 397 11.39 -34.28 -67.15
N SER A 398 10.38 -33.66 -67.78
CA SER A 398 9.54 -32.63 -67.15
C SER A 398 8.75 -33.18 -65.96
N THR A 399 8.17 -34.38 -66.09
CA THR A 399 7.46 -35.08 -65.00
C THR A 399 8.40 -35.38 -63.84
N THR A 400 9.61 -35.85 -64.13
CA THR A 400 10.63 -36.16 -63.12
C THR A 400 11.11 -34.91 -62.39
N ALA A 401 11.32 -33.80 -63.13
CA ALA A 401 11.68 -32.51 -62.54
C ALA A 401 10.56 -31.98 -61.61
N SER A 402 9.30 -32.06 -62.06
CA SER A 402 8.13 -31.70 -61.26
C SER A 402 8.01 -32.55 -60.00
N LEU A 403 8.26 -33.86 -60.11
CA LEU A 403 8.32 -34.78 -58.97
C LEU A 403 9.41 -34.39 -57.96
N GLY A 404 10.60 -34.04 -58.45
CA GLY A 404 11.70 -33.56 -57.62
C GLY A 404 11.31 -32.29 -56.85
N ALA A 405 10.68 -31.33 -57.53
CA ALA A 405 10.21 -30.10 -56.91
C ALA A 405 9.14 -30.36 -55.84
N LEU A 406 8.11 -31.16 -56.13
CA LEU A 406 7.06 -31.50 -55.17
C LEU A 406 7.60 -32.27 -53.96
N ARG A 407 8.55 -33.19 -54.16
CA ARG A 407 9.22 -33.90 -53.05
C ARG A 407 9.97 -32.93 -52.14
N GLN A 408 10.61 -31.91 -52.70
CA GLN A 408 11.28 -30.87 -51.92
C GLN A 408 10.26 -30.00 -51.16
N THR A 409 9.15 -29.64 -51.80
CA THR A 409 8.04 -28.94 -51.14
C THR A 409 7.49 -29.76 -49.97
N LYS A 410 7.24 -31.06 -50.16
CA LYS A 410 6.81 -31.99 -49.10
C LYS A 410 7.75 -31.98 -47.90
N ILE A 411 9.07 -32.04 -48.13
CA ILE A 411 10.08 -31.99 -47.05
C ILE A 411 9.97 -30.66 -46.29
N SER A 412 9.84 -29.55 -47.00
CA SER A 412 9.73 -28.22 -46.37
C SER A 412 8.45 -28.03 -45.56
N LEU A 413 7.30 -28.50 -46.07
CA LEU A 413 6.02 -28.46 -45.37
C LEU A 413 6.04 -29.36 -44.14
N LYS A 414 6.59 -30.57 -44.26
CA LYS A 414 6.76 -31.49 -43.11
C LYS A 414 7.65 -30.89 -42.02
N LYS A 415 8.72 -30.20 -42.40
CA LYS A 415 9.58 -29.48 -41.45
C LYS A 415 8.79 -28.39 -40.74
N ARG A 416 8.06 -27.56 -41.49
CA ARG A 416 7.26 -26.45 -40.95
C ARG A 416 6.13 -26.92 -40.04
N ALA A 417 5.40 -27.98 -40.42
CA ALA A 417 4.38 -28.61 -39.57
C ALA A 417 5.01 -29.17 -38.27
N GLY A 418 6.15 -29.85 -38.38
CA GLY A 418 6.88 -30.38 -37.24
C GLY A 418 7.43 -29.31 -36.28
N GLU A 419 7.86 -28.16 -36.80
CA GLU A 419 8.27 -27.02 -35.97
C GLU A 419 7.10 -26.44 -35.16
N MET A 420 5.93 -26.27 -35.78
CA MET A 420 4.72 -25.80 -35.09
C MET A 420 4.21 -26.83 -34.07
N ALA A 421 4.22 -28.11 -34.42
CA ALA A 421 3.84 -29.20 -33.51
C ALA A 421 4.72 -29.20 -32.25
N ARG A 422 6.04 -29.07 -32.39
CA ARG A 422 6.97 -28.97 -31.25
C ARG A 422 6.68 -27.76 -30.36
N ARG A 423 6.27 -26.62 -30.94
CA ARG A 423 5.89 -25.43 -30.16
C ARG A 423 4.61 -25.67 -29.36
N VAL A 424 3.64 -26.37 -29.93
CA VAL A 424 2.40 -26.74 -29.21
C VAL A 424 2.69 -27.79 -28.13
N GLU A 425 3.55 -28.78 -28.41
CA GLU A 425 3.94 -29.82 -27.44
C GLU A 425 4.70 -29.27 -26.23
N ARG A 426 5.54 -28.26 -26.42
CA ARG A 426 6.31 -27.62 -25.34
C ARG A 426 5.52 -26.58 -24.54
N LEU A 427 4.30 -26.23 -24.97
CA LEU A 427 3.46 -25.23 -24.30
C LEU A 427 3.23 -25.53 -22.80
N PRO A 428 2.87 -26.76 -22.39
CA PRO A 428 2.57 -27.04 -20.98
C PRO A 428 3.76 -26.83 -20.04
N GLU A 429 5.00 -26.81 -20.57
CA GLU A 429 6.22 -26.57 -19.78
C GLU A 429 6.37 -25.10 -19.35
N VAL A 430 5.83 -24.16 -20.14
CA VAL A 430 6.01 -22.71 -19.95
C VAL A 430 4.71 -21.97 -19.63
N GLU A 431 3.56 -22.58 -19.94
CA GLU A 431 2.24 -21.97 -19.76
C GLU A 431 1.93 -21.58 -18.31
N PRO A 432 2.14 -22.44 -17.28
CA PRO A 432 1.82 -22.07 -15.90
C PRO A 432 2.62 -20.85 -15.42
N GLU A 433 3.94 -20.86 -15.64
CA GLU A 433 4.84 -19.77 -15.26
C GLU A 433 4.47 -18.47 -15.99
N TYR A 434 4.14 -18.54 -17.28
CA TYR A 434 3.72 -17.39 -18.06
C TYR A 434 2.41 -16.79 -17.54
N LEU A 435 1.40 -17.62 -17.29
CA LEU A 435 0.08 -17.17 -16.84
C LEU A 435 0.15 -16.57 -15.44
N ASP A 436 0.94 -17.13 -14.53
CA ASP A 436 1.14 -16.58 -13.19
C ASP A 436 1.80 -15.20 -13.25
N LEU A 437 2.88 -15.06 -14.03
CA LEU A 437 3.55 -13.77 -14.22
C LEU A 437 2.62 -12.71 -14.86
N MET A 438 1.79 -13.12 -15.82
CA MET A 438 0.81 -12.22 -16.44
C MET A 438 -0.25 -11.75 -15.45
N ARG A 439 -0.78 -12.65 -14.62
CA ARG A 439 -1.74 -12.30 -13.56
C ARG A 439 -1.12 -11.38 -12.52
N ASP A 440 0.11 -11.64 -12.10
CA ASP A 440 0.84 -10.80 -11.17
C ASP A 440 1.09 -9.41 -11.75
N ARG A 441 1.49 -9.32 -13.03
CA ARG A 441 1.65 -8.05 -13.74
C ARG A 441 0.34 -7.28 -13.78
N GLU A 442 -0.77 -7.92 -14.16
CA GLU A 442 -2.08 -7.27 -14.22
C GLU A 442 -2.50 -6.75 -12.83
N ASN A 443 -2.32 -7.56 -11.78
CA ASN A 443 -2.58 -7.16 -10.40
C ASN A 443 -1.74 -5.95 -9.98
N ALA A 444 -0.44 -5.96 -10.29
CA ALA A 444 0.46 -4.87 -9.97
C ALA A 444 0.09 -3.58 -10.72
N VAL A 445 -0.25 -3.67 -12.01
CA VAL A 445 -0.70 -2.54 -12.83
C VAL A 445 -2.00 -1.94 -12.27
N ARG A 446 -2.99 -2.77 -11.92
CA ARG A 446 -4.24 -2.29 -11.31
C ARG A 446 -3.98 -1.55 -9.99
N LYS A 447 -3.17 -2.12 -9.10
CA LYS A 447 -2.80 -1.47 -7.84
C LYS A 447 -2.03 -0.16 -8.08
N HIS A 448 -1.12 -0.14 -9.05
CA HIS A 448 -0.37 1.07 -9.40
C HIS A 448 -1.31 2.19 -9.86
N GLN A 449 -2.28 1.88 -10.72
CA GLN A 449 -3.29 2.84 -11.18
C GLN A 449 -4.14 3.36 -10.00
N GLU A 450 -4.58 2.49 -9.10
CA GLU A 450 -5.33 2.87 -7.91
C GLU A 450 -4.51 3.79 -6.99
N ILE A 451 -3.28 3.42 -6.65
CA ILE A 451 -2.40 4.23 -5.80
C ILE A 451 -2.06 5.55 -6.47
N THR A 452 -1.86 5.58 -7.79
CA THR A 452 -1.62 6.82 -8.54
C THR A 452 -2.84 7.74 -8.51
N SER A 453 -4.05 7.20 -8.63
CA SER A 453 -5.29 7.97 -8.48
C SER A 453 -5.40 8.58 -7.09
N ARG A 454 -5.18 7.77 -6.04
CA ARG A 454 -5.18 8.23 -4.65
C ARG A 454 -4.07 9.25 -4.38
N LEU A 455 -2.92 9.12 -5.03
CA LEU A 455 -1.83 10.09 -4.94
C LEU A 455 -2.25 11.44 -5.53
N MET A 456 -2.91 11.47 -6.68
CA MET A 456 -3.42 12.72 -7.25
C MET A 456 -4.44 13.38 -6.33
N GLU A 457 -5.36 12.61 -5.75
CA GLU A 457 -6.31 13.10 -4.73
C GLU A 457 -5.59 13.66 -3.50
N ALA A 458 -4.60 12.94 -2.98
CA ALA A 458 -3.80 13.36 -1.83
C ALA A 458 -2.99 14.63 -2.12
N GLN A 459 -2.43 14.79 -3.33
CA GLN A 459 -1.71 15.99 -3.75
C GLN A 459 -2.62 17.21 -3.81
N VAL A 460 -3.86 17.04 -4.31
CA VAL A 460 -4.85 18.11 -4.29
C VAL A 460 -5.20 18.46 -2.85
N SER A 461 -5.44 17.45 -2.00
CA SER A 461 -5.71 17.66 -0.56
C SER A 461 -4.56 18.38 0.14
N GLU A 462 -3.31 17.98 -0.09
CA GLU A 462 -2.12 18.65 0.45
C GLU A 462 -2.04 20.11 0.00
N GLY A 463 -2.31 20.37 -1.30
CA GLY A 463 -2.39 21.74 -1.82
C GLY A 463 -3.47 22.57 -1.13
N LEU A 464 -4.63 21.99 -0.80
CA LEU A 464 -5.69 22.66 -0.05
C LEU A 464 -5.28 22.95 1.41
N GLU A 465 -4.54 22.05 2.05
CA GLU A 465 -3.99 22.25 3.40
C GLU A 465 -2.96 23.38 3.43
N VAL A 466 -2.03 23.40 2.47
CA VAL A 466 -1.03 24.47 2.33
C VAL A 466 -1.70 25.82 2.06
N GLN A 467 -2.79 25.84 1.29
CA GLN A 467 -3.59 27.05 1.05
C GLN A 467 -4.57 27.41 2.18
N ARG A 468 -4.60 26.64 3.28
CA ARG A 468 -5.51 26.84 4.43
C ARG A 468 -7.00 26.82 4.05
N LYS A 469 -7.37 26.01 3.04
CA LYS A 469 -8.75 25.83 2.54
C LYS A 469 -9.40 24.53 3.02
N GLY A 470 -8.76 23.80 3.92
CA GLY A 470 -9.33 22.65 4.62
C GLY A 470 -10.09 23.04 5.90
N GLU A 471 -10.58 22.03 6.62
CA GLU A 471 -11.23 22.20 7.94
C GLU A 471 -10.27 22.89 8.93
N ARG A 472 -10.65 24.04 9.48
CA ARG A 472 -9.73 24.82 10.32
C ARG A 472 -10.35 25.17 11.66
N PHE A 473 -9.47 25.34 12.63
CA PHE A 473 -9.83 25.97 13.88
C PHE A 473 -9.83 27.47 13.66
N SER A 474 -10.97 28.09 13.93
CA SER A 474 -11.22 29.51 13.78
C SER A 474 -11.51 30.08 15.16
N LEU A 475 -10.92 31.22 15.48
CA LEU A 475 -11.17 31.91 16.74
C LEU A 475 -12.51 32.64 16.62
N ILE A 476 -13.52 32.25 17.42
CA ILE A 476 -14.75 33.03 17.55
C ILE A 476 -14.53 34.14 18.58
N ASP A 477 -14.27 33.72 19.82
CA ASP A 477 -14.17 34.64 20.95
C ASP A 477 -12.72 34.64 21.44
N PRO A 478 -11.99 35.76 21.31
CA PRO A 478 -10.64 35.89 21.85
C PRO A 478 -10.67 35.90 23.39
N ALA A 479 -9.50 35.74 24.01
CA ALA A 479 -9.41 35.70 25.47
C ALA A 479 -9.91 37.02 26.09
N ASP A 480 -10.90 36.91 26.97
CA ASP A 480 -11.50 38.05 27.66
C ASP A 480 -10.65 38.51 28.85
N LEU A 481 -10.74 39.81 29.19
CA LEU A 481 -10.11 40.35 30.39
C LEU A 481 -11.09 40.16 31.58
N PRO A 482 -10.79 39.31 32.57
CA PRO A 482 -11.74 39.00 33.63
C PRO A 482 -11.94 40.18 34.58
N GLU A 483 -13.19 40.63 34.68
CA GLU A 483 -13.58 41.74 35.58
C GLU A 483 -13.76 41.31 37.03
N ARG A 484 -13.95 40.00 37.29
CA ARG A 484 -14.25 39.44 38.61
C ARG A 484 -13.34 38.26 38.92
N THR A 485 -13.13 38.00 40.21
CA THR A 485 -12.39 36.82 40.68
C THR A 485 -13.27 35.59 40.57
N GLU A 486 -12.77 34.54 39.90
CA GLU A 486 -13.43 33.23 39.78
C GLU A 486 -13.39 32.50 41.13
N ARG A 487 -12.26 32.58 41.85
CA ARG A 487 -12.11 32.03 43.20
C ARG A 487 -11.27 32.96 44.09
N PRO A 488 -11.49 32.95 45.41
CA PRO A 488 -12.62 32.33 46.11
C PRO A 488 -13.94 33.09 45.87
N ASN A 489 -15.07 32.37 45.90
CA ASN A 489 -16.40 32.99 45.96
C ASN A 489 -16.63 33.62 47.33
N ARG A 490 -16.09 34.83 47.53
CA ARG A 490 -16.17 35.62 48.77
C ARG A 490 -17.57 35.65 49.40
N PRO A 491 -18.69 35.89 48.67
CA PRO A 491 -20.02 35.89 49.30
C PRO A 491 -20.41 34.52 49.88
N VAL A 492 -20.05 33.42 49.21
CA VAL A 492 -20.35 32.06 49.69
C VAL A 492 -19.57 31.76 50.96
N ILE A 493 -18.28 32.12 51.02
CA ILE A 493 -17.46 31.96 52.23
C ILE A 493 -18.05 32.75 53.40
N LEU A 494 -18.46 34.00 53.18
CA LEU A 494 -19.05 34.83 54.23
C LEU A 494 -20.38 34.28 54.75
N ILE A 495 -21.24 33.76 53.87
CA ILE A 495 -22.50 33.12 54.26
C ILE A 495 -22.23 31.84 55.06
N LEU A 496 -21.34 30.97 54.56
CA LEU A 496 -21.02 29.70 55.19
C LEU A 496 -20.37 29.92 56.57
N THR A 497 -19.42 30.83 56.66
CA THR A 497 -18.74 31.17 57.92
C THR A 497 -19.69 31.85 58.90
N GLY A 498 -20.63 32.68 58.42
CA GLY A 498 -21.69 33.26 59.23
C GLY A 498 -22.64 32.20 59.82
N LEU A 499 -23.07 31.23 59.01
CA LEU A 499 -23.91 30.12 59.49
C LEU A 499 -23.15 29.25 60.49
N LEU A 500 -21.89 28.93 60.20
CA LEU A 500 -21.01 28.16 61.09
C LEU A 500 -20.75 28.92 62.40
N ALA A 501 -20.63 30.25 62.36
CA ALA A 501 -20.48 31.07 63.56
C ALA A 501 -21.72 30.99 64.46
N VAL A 502 -22.92 31.06 63.90
CA VAL A 502 -24.17 30.94 64.67
C VAL A 502 -24.32 29.54 65.28
N VAL A 503 -24.14 28.50 64.49
CA VAL A 503 -24.25 27.10 64.96
C VAL A 503 -23.18 26.79 65.99
N GLY A 504 -21.92 27.16 65.72
CA GLY A 504 -20.80 26.98 66.64
C GLY A 504 -20.98 27.78 67.93
N GLY A 505 -21.52 29.00 67.84
CA GLY A 505 -21.86 29.83 68.99
C GLY A 505 -22.91 29.18 69.89
N VAL A 506 -24.03 28.76 69.31
CA VAL A 506 -25.12 28.09 70.04
C VAL A 506 -24.63 26.75 70.62
N GLY A 507 -23.89 25.96 69.85
CA GLY A 507 -23.32 24.69 70.28
C GLY A 507 -22.34 24.85 71.45
N ALA A 508 -21.44 25.84 71.38
CA ALA A 508 -20.55 26.16 72.49
C ALA A 508 -21.31 26.68 73.72
N GLY A 509 -22.38 27.44 73.52
CA GLY A 509 -23.29 27.86 74.60
C GLY A 509 -23.98 26.68 75.29
N ALA A 510 -24.45 25.71 74.51
CA ALA A 510 -25.08 24.50 75.02
C ALA A 510 -24.07 23.57 75.72
N ALA A 511 -22.89 23.37 75.15
CA ALA A 511 -21.81 22.60 75.77
C ALA A 511 -21.35 23.24 77.09
N ALA A 512 -21.22 24.57 77.13
CA ALA A 512 -20.89 25.31 78.35
C ALA A 512 -22.00 25.26 79.41
N GLU A 513 -23.25 24.98 79.02
CA GLU A 513 -24.36 24.74 79.96
C GLU A 513 -24.36 23.28 80.45
N GLN A 514 -24.03 22.31 79.59
CA GLN A 514 -23.95 20.90 79.96
C GLN A 514 -22.78 20.60 80.92
N LEU A 515 -21.67 21.33 80.76
CA LEU A 515 -20.49 21.26 81.63
C LEU A 515 -20.68 22.06 82.94
N ASP A 516 -21.80 22.77 83.11
CA ASP A 516 -22.09 23.53 84.32
C ASP A 516 -22.91 22.70 85.31
N GLU A 517 -22.22 22.02 86.23
CA GLU A 517 -22.85 21.20 87.27
C GLU A 517 -23.44 22.01 88.45
N THR A 518 -23.55 23.33 88.34
CA THR A 518 -24.07 24.16 89.43
C THR A 518 -25.57 23.92 89.66
N ILE A 519 -25.94 23.42 90.86
CA ILE A 519 -27.35 23.29 91.28
C ILE A 519 -27.92 24.68 91.57
N ARG A 520 -28.89 25.13 90.77
CA ARG A 520 -29.41 26.52 90.84
C ARG A 520 -30.91 26.64 91.09
N THR A 521 -31.67 25.56 90.96
CA THR A 521 -33.09 25.56 91.28
C THR A 521 -33.40 24.63 92.44
N PRO A 522 -34.41 24.95 93.27
CA PRO A 522 -34.85 24.08 94.37
C PRO A 522 -35.23 22.67 93.89
N HIS A 523 -35.72 22.57 92.66
CA HIS A 523 -36.13 21.32 92.03
C HIS A 523 -34.94 20.46 91.57
N GLN A 524 -33.85 21.07 91.11
CA GLN A 524 -32.60 20.34 90.81
C GLN A 524 -31.96 19.79 92.08
N LEU A 525 -32.03 20.54 93.19
CA LEU A 525 -31.56 20.10 94.50
C LEU A 525 -32.40 18.91 95.01
N SER A 526 -33.72 18.93 94.81
CA SER A 526 -34.59 17.81 95.21
C SER A 526 -34.34 16.53 94.41
N LEU A 527 -34.00 16.67 93.12
CA LEU A 527 -33.67 15.54 92.23
C LEU A 527 -32.31 14.93 92.58
N ALA A 528 -31.30 15.75 92.91
CA ALA A 528 -29.96 15.28 93.26
C ALA A 528 -29.87 14.69 94.67
N ALA A 529 -30.60 15.25 95.64
CA ALA A 529 -30.56 14.85 97.06
C ALA A 529 -31.67 13.87 97.46
N GLY A 530 -32.63 13.57 96.57
CA GLY A 530 -33.75 12.66 96.82
C GLY A 530 -34.79 13.16 97.84
N MET A 531 -34.69 14.41 98.30
CA MET A 531 -35.54 15.01 99.34
C MET A 531 -36.05 16.39 98.92
N ALA A 532 -37.30 16.72 99.27
CA ALA A 532 -37.86 18.04 99.00
C ALA A 532 -37.30 19.11 99.97
N PRO A 533 -36.85 20.28 99.48
CA PRO A 533 -36.31 21.34 100.33
C PRO A 533 -37.40 21.97 101.19
N LEU A 534 -37.14 22.11 102.50
CA LEU A 534 -38.09 22.62 103.50
C LEU A 534 -38.35 24.14 103.39
N ALA A 535 -37.34 24.92 102.98
CA ALA A 535 -37.46 26.35 102.72
C ALA A 535 -36.39 26.81 101.71
N VAL A 536 -36.73 27.75 100.83
CA VAL A 536 -35.79 28.35 99.87
C VAL A 536 -35.48 29.76 100.35
N ILE A 537 -34.31 29.95 100.95
CA ILE A 537 -33.85 31.28 101.35
C ILE A 537 -33.34 31.99 100.11
N ARG A 538 -33.94 33.14 99.81
CA ARG A 538 -33.52 33.95 98.67
C ARG A 538 -32.17 34.59 99.02
N TYR A 539 -31.14 34.24 98.27
CA TYR A 539 -29.84 34.87 98.40
C TYR A 539 -29.97 36.37 98.10
N LEU A 540 -29.70 37.21 99.10
CA LEU A 540 -29.52 38.65 98.93
C LEU A 540 -28.03 38.91 98.74
N PRO A 541 -27.59 39.31 97.53
CA PRO A 541 -26.18 39.56 97.27
C PRO A 541 -25.70 40.78 98.05
N MET A 542 -24.47 40.72 98.56
CA MET A 542 -23.82 41.85 99.24
C MET A 542 -23.48 42.94 98.22
N GLU A 543 -23.51 44.23 98.60
CA GLU A 543 -23.27 45.35 97.65
C GLU A 543 -21.93 45.23 96.89
N GLU A 544 -20.88 44.70 97.52
CA GLU A 544 -19.57 44.48 96.89
C GLU A 544 -19.61 43.39 95.80
N GLU A 545 -20.35 42.30 95.99
CA GLU A 545 -20.50 41.22 95.00
C GLU A 545 -21.33 41.66 93.79
N VAL A 546 -22.33 42.52 94.00
CA VAL A 546 -23.13 43.11 92.92
C VAL A 546 -22.26 44.00 92.03
N LEU A 547 -21.35 44.78 92.61
CA LEU A 547 -20.45 45.67 91.88
C LEU A 547 -19.44 44.89 91.02
N ASP A 548 -18.89 43.78 91.53
CA ASP A 548 -17.94 42.94 90.78
C ASP A 548 -18.58 42.19 89.62
N VAL A 549 -19.80 41.68 89.80
CA VAL A 549 -20.58 41.08 88.72
C VAL A 549 -20.93 42.13 87.67
N ILE A 550 -21.29 43.36 88.07
CA ILE A 550 -21.56 44.46 87.14
C ILE A 550 -20.29 44.86 86.39
N ARG A 551 -19.12 44.97 87.04
CA ARG A 551 -17.84 45.29 86.40
C ARG A 551 -17.41 44.23 85.39
N ARG A 552 -17.40 42.94 85.77
CA ARG A 552 -17.06 41.85 84.83
C ARG A 552 -18.01 41.83 83.65
N ARG A 553 -19.32 41.98 83.89
CA ARG A 553 -20.33 41.98 82.81
C ARG A 553 -20.23 43.23 81.94
N ARG A 554 -19.78 44.37 82.49
CA ARG A 554 -19.46 45.60 81.76
C ARG A 554 -18.21 45.39 80.91
N TYR A 555 -17.14 44.81 81.44
CA TYR A 555 -15.90 44.54 80.69
C TYR A 555 -16.15 43.61 79.49
N TRP A 556 -16.88 42.51 79.66
CA TRP A 556 -17.25 41.62 78.55
C TRP A 556 -18.21 42.26 77.55
N ARG A 557 -19.10 43.16 77.99
CA ARG A 557 -19.96 43.96 77.10
C ARG A 557 -19.17 44.99 76.30
N TRP A 558 -18.20 45.67 76.90
CA TRP A 558 -17.32 46.62 76.21
C TRP A 558 -16.33 45.91 75.28
N ALA A 559 -15.80 44.76 75.67
CA ALA A 559 -14.98 43.92 74.80
C ALA A 559 -15.79 43.41 73.59
N GLY A 560 -17.02 42.94 73.80
CA GLY A 560 -17.93 42.54 72.73
C GLY A 560 -18.33 43.71 71.81
N ALA A 561 -18.63 44.88 72.37
CA ALA A 561 -18.91 46.08 71.59
C ALA A 561 -17.69 46.56 70.80
N GLY A 562 -16.49 46.50 71.39
CA GLY A 562 -15.23 46.80 70.71
C GLY A 562 -14.98 45.88 69.52
N ALA A 563 -15.22 44.57 69.67
CA ALA A 563 -15.10 43.61 68.57
C ALA A 563 -16.08 43.91 67.42
N VAL A 564 -17.33 44.30 67.73
CA VAL A 564 -18.32 44.68 66.71
C VAL A 564 -17.90 45.97 66.00
N VAL A 565 -17.39 46.97 66.71
CA VAL A 565 -16.91 48.22 66.12
C VAL A 565 -15.68 47.98 65.24
N VAL A 566 -14.71 47.18 65.68
CA VAL A 566 -13.56 46.79 64.86
C VAL A 566 -14.02 46.04 63.60
N GLY A 567 -14.95 45.10 63.73
CA GLY A 567 -15.55 44.42 62.58
C GLY A 567 -16.25 45.37 61.61
N ALA A 568 -16.98 46.36 62.12
CA ALA A 568 -17.66 47.38 61.31
C ALA A 568 -16.68 48.33 60.60
N VAL A 569 -15.58 48.72 61.26
CA VAL A 569 -14.53 49.56 60.67
C VAL A 569 -13.75 48.79 59.59
N VAL A 570 -13.46 47.51 59.82
CA VAL A 570 -12.83 46.63 58.82
C VAL A 570 -13.75 46.44 57.61
N ALA A 571 -15.06 46.26 57.84
CA ALA A 571 -16.05 46.17 56.76
C ALA A 571 -16.18 47.48 55.96
N HIS A 572 -16.12 48.63 56.64
CA HIS A 572 -16.18 49.97 56.02
C HIS A 572 -15.04 50.21 55.03
N TYR A 573 -13.83 49.79 55.38
CA TYR A 573 -12.64 50.01 54.56
C TYR A 573 -12.45 48.97 53.43
N LEU A 574 -13.00 47.76 53.55
CA LEU A 574 -12.69 46.64 52.64
C LEU A 574 -13.83 46.21 51.71
N TRP A 575 -15.09 46.60 51.97
CA TRP A 575 -16.23 46.11 51.20
C TRP A 575 -16.98 47.21 50.45
N LEU A 576 -17.56 48.15 51.20
CA LEU A 576 -18.19 49.38 50.67
C LEU A 576 -18.13 50.42 51.78
N PRO A 577 -17.89 51.70 51.45
CA PRO A 577 -17.98 52.78 52.42
C PRO A 577 -19.44 52.81 52.97
N LEU A 578 -19.58 53.00 54.29
CA LEU A 578 -20.80 52.76 55.09
C LEU A 578 -21.95 53.66 54.62
N ASP A 579 -21.59 54.80 54.06
CA ASP A 579 -22.38 55.75 53.29
C ASP A 579 -23.15 55.07 52.15
N ILE A 580 -22.56 54.18 51.35
CA ILE A 580 -23.29 53.51 50.24
C ILE A 580 -24.32 52.51 50.79
N VAL A 581 -24.00 51.79 51.86
CA VAL A 581 -24.93 50.85 52.52
C VAL A 581 -26.08 51.60 53.20
N TRP A 582 -25.78 52.75 53.82
CA TRP A 582 -26.76 53.65 54.42
C TRP A 582 -27.70 54.25 53.37
N PHE A 583 -27.19 54.72 52.24
CA PHE A 583 -28.01 55.21 51.13
C PHE A 583 -28.84 54.12 50.47
N ALA A 584 -28.30 52.90 50.31
CA ALA A 584 -29.06 51.76 49.80
C ALA A 584 -30.20 51.34 50.75
N ALA A 585 -29.99 51.42 52.06
CA ALA A 585 -31.01 51.15 53.08
C ALA A 585 -32.09 52.25 53.10
N LEU A 586 -31.71 53.53 53.02
CA LEU A 586 -32.64 54.66 52.91
C LEU A 586 -33.52 54.60 51.67
N ARG A 587 -32.94 54.21 50.53
CA ARG A 587 -33.68 54.03 49.26
C ARG A 587 -34.69 52.89 49.33
N LYS A 588 -34.41 51.85 50.13
CA LYS A 588 -35.31 50.70 50.33
C LYS A 588 -36.39 50.97 51.39
N LEU A 589 -36.15 51.93 52.29
CA LEU A 589 -37.08 52.42 53.31
C LEU A 589 -37.89 53.65 52.85
N GLY A 590 -37.70 54.11 51.61
CA GLY A 590 -38.50 55.19 51.01
C GLY A 590 -38.24 56.59 51.58
N LEU A 591 -37.08 56.80 52.21
CA LEU A 591 -36.73 58.07 52.86
C LEU A 591 -35.60 58.84 52.13
N ALA A 592 -35.27 58.47 50.89
CA ALA A 592 -34.39 59.21 49.99
C ALA A 592 -34.77 59.01 48.53
#